data_AF-A0A8S3CF99-F1
#
_entry.id   AF-A0A8S3CF99-F1
#
_cell.length_a   1.000
_cell.length_b   1.000
_cell.length_c   1.000
_cell.angle_alpha   90.00
_cell.angle_beta   90.00
_cell.angle_gamma   90.00
#
_symmetry.space_group_name_H-M   'P 1'
#
loop_
_entity.id
_entity.type
_entity.pdbx_description
1 polymer ?
#
loop_
_entity_poly.entity_id
_entity_poly.type
_entity_poly.pdbx_seq_one_letter_code
_entity_poly.pdbx_strand_id
1 'polypeptide(L)'
;QRLPDLVVEAAHPDVIRIYGEQILDVCDLFIGSPTALAFASLEARLRKKSMESGQVIYVANGAFCGADDIVKMSERDLVRS
;
A
#
# COMPACT_ATOMS: atom_id res chain seq x y z
N GLN A 1 -21.69 6.42 -17.59
CA GLN A 1 -20.57 7.05 -16.84
C GLN A 1 -19.50 5.98 -16.68
N ARG A 2 -18.24 6.25 -17.02
CA ARG A 2 -17.14 5.29 -16.79
C ARG A 2 -16.66 5.47 -15.36
N LEU A 3 -16.61 4.37 -14.61
CA LEU A 3 -15.97 4.36 -13.30
C LEU A 3 -14.44 4.38 -13.51
N PRO A 4 -13.69 5.01 -12.60
CA PRO A 4 -12.23 4.95 -12.65
C PRO A 4 -11.79 3.49 -12.43
N ASP A 5 -10.83 3.02 -13.23
CA ASP A 5 -10.24 1.69 -13.05
C ASP A 5 -9.11 1.70 -11.99
N LEU A 6 -8.47 2.87 -11.79
CA LEU A 6 -7.35 3.04 -10.86
C LEU A 6 -7.31 4.48 -10.30
N VAL A 7 -7.09 4.62 -8.99
CA VAL A 7 -6.82 5.90 -8.34
C VAL A 7 -5.37 5.97 -7.87
N VAL A 8 -4.69 7.08 -8.18
CA VAL A 8 -3.29 7.31 -7.83
C VAL A 8 -3.18 8.42 -6.79
N GLU A 9 -2.65 8.10 -5.63
CA GLU A 9 -2.33 9.06 -4.59
C GLU A 9 -0.89 9.55 -4.71
N ALA A 10 -0.70 10.87 -4.74
CA ALA A 10 0.60 11.53 -4.87
C ALA A 10 0.71 12.82 -4.04
N ALA A 11 -0.09 12.95 -2.98
CA ALA A 11 -0.28 14.21 -2.26
C ALA A 11 0.12 14.14 -0.79
N HIS A 12 -0.62 13.39 0.02
CA HIS A 12 -0.37 13.30 1.45
C HIS A 12 -0.94 11.99 2.01
N PRO A 13 -0.23 11.32 2.93
CA PRO A 13 -0.68 10.06 3.53
C PRO A 13 -2.06 10.13 4.21
N ASP A 14 -2.49 11.32 4.64
CA ASP A 14 -3.80 11.52 5.25
C ASP A 14 -4.96 11.29 4.26
N VAL A 15 -4.73 11.48 2.96
CA VAL A 15 -5.75 11.20 1.93
C VAL A 15 -6.09 9.72 1.90
N ILE A 16 -5.07 8.84 1.97
CA ILE A 16 -5.28 7.38 2.04
C ILE A 16 -5.97 6.97 3.35
N ARG A 17 -5.67 7.65 4.46
CA ARG A 17 -6.30 7.36 5.74
C ARG A 17 -7.81 7.62 5.74
N ILE A 18 -8.23 8.69 5.06
CA ILE A 18 -9.63 9.13 5.05
C ILE A 18 -10.41 8.44 3.92
N TYR A 19 -9.82 8.35 2.73
CA TYR A 19 -10.52 7.92 1.51
C TYR A 19 -10.12 6.53 1.00
N GLY A 20 -9.04 5.92 1.53
CA GLY A 20 -8.50 4.66 1.00
C GLY A 20 -9.52 3.51 0.99
N GLU A 21 -10.35 3.40 2.03
CA GLU A 21 -11.41 2.37 2.07
C GLU A 21 -12.52 2.63 1.05
N GLN A 22 -12.91 3.89 0.84
CA GLN A 22 -13.95 4.26 -0.12
C GLN A 22 -13.48 4.06 -1.56
N ILE A 23 -12.19 4.28 -1.82
CA ILE A 23 -11.59 4.04 -3.13
C ILE A 23 -11.59 2.53 -3.42
N LEU A 24 -11.22 1.70 -2.43
CA LEU A 24 -11.22 0.23 -2.55
C LEU A 24 -12.59 -0.40 -2.71
N ASP A 25 -13.68 0.33 -2.48
CA ASP A 25 -15.04 -0.13 -2.82
C ASP A 25 -15.39 0.07 -4.31
N VAL A 26 -14.60 0.89 -5.02
CA VAL A 26 -14.91 1.32 -6.40
C VAL A 26 -13.87 0.83 -7.40
N CYS A 27 -12.58 0.89 -7.04
CA CYS A 27 -11.48 0.59 -7.96
C CYS A 27 -10.15 0.27 -7.24
N ASP A 28 -9.14 -0.06 -8.04
CA ASP A 28 -7.78 -0.27 -7.56
C ASP A 28 -7.17 1.04 -7.03
N LEU A 29 -6.24 0.91 -6.07
CA LEU A 29 -5.61 2.03 -5.39
C LEU A 29 -4.09 1.95 -5.51
N PHE A 30 -3.46 3.01 -6.03
CA PHE A 30 -2.02 3.19 -6.03
C PHE A 30 -1.61 4.24 -5.00
N ILE A 31 -0.75 3.84 -4.05
CA ILE A 31 -0.25 4.68 -2.96
C ILE A 31 1.17 5.14 -3.32
N GLY A 32 1.34 6.43 -3.62
CA GLY A 32 2.62 7.02 -3.99
C GLY A 32 3.56 7.26 -2.80
N SER A 33 3.01 7.44 -1.60
CA SER A 33 3.78 7.70 -0.39
C SER A 33 3.82 6.48 0.55
N PRO A 34 4.94 5.75 0.67
CA PRO A 34 5.03 4.61 1.58
C PRO A 34 4.87 5.01 3.06
N THR A 35 5.05 6.30 3.39
CA THR A 35 4.78 6.85 4.72
C THR A 35 3.31 6.68 5.14
N ALA A 36 2.38 6.56 4.18
CA ALA A 36 0.99 6.24 4.49
C ALA A 36 0.84 4.85 5.14
N LEU A 37 1.67 3.89 4.74
CA LEU A 37 1.68 2.52 5.28
C LEU A 37 2.55 2.34 6.52
N ALA A 38 3.28 3.38 6.94
CA ALA A 38 4.03 3.34 8.20
C ALA A 38 3.12 3.16 9.44
N PHE A 39 1.82 3.41 9.27
CA PHE A 39 0.80 3.13 10.29
C PHE A 39 0.27 1.69 10.13
N ALA A 40 0.80 0.77 10.93
CA ALA A 40 0.40 -0.65 10.91
C ALA A 40 -1.13 -0.88 11.03
N SER A 41 -1.84 -0.01 11.78
CA SER A 41 -3.29 -0.08 11.90
C SER A 41 -4.03 0.32 10.62
N LEU A 42 -3.48 1.25 9.84
CA LEU A 42 -4.04 1.66 8.54
C LEU A 42 -3.74 0.61 7.47
N GLU A 43 -2.52 0.07 7.44
CA GLU A 43 -2.14 -1.03 6.54
C GLU A 43 -3.04 -2.25 6.75
N ALA A 44 -3.24 -2.68 7.99
CA ALA A 44 -4.11 -3.82 8.31
C ALA A 44 -5.57 -3.60 7.87
N ARG A 45 -6.10 -2.38 8.03
CA ARG A 45 -7.45 -2.00 7.57
C ARG A 45 -7.58 -2.06 6.06
N LEU A 46 -6.65 -1.42 5.34
CA LEU A 46 -6.66 -1.40 3.88
C LEU A 46 -6.44 -2.79 3.29
N ARG A 47 -5.55 -3.59 3.88
CA ARG A 47 -5.30 -4.98 3.47
C ARG A 47 -6.55 -5.84 3.65
N LYS A 48 -7.23 -5.72 4.79
CA LYS A 48 -8.49 -6.43 5.03
C LYS A 48 -9.54 -6.00 4.01
N LYS A 49 -9.67 -4.70 3.77
CA LYS A 49 -10.66 -4.15 2.84
C LYS A 49 -10.41 -4.56 1.39
N SER A 50 -9.15 -4.56 0.95
CA SER A 50 -8.73 -5.09 -0.35
C SER A 50 -9.08 -6.57 -0.52
N MET A 51 -8.89 -7.40 0.52
CA MET A 51 -9.31 -8.81 0.47
C MET A 51 -10.84 -8.98 0.41
N GLU A 52 -11.60 -8.07 1.02
CA GLU A 52 -13.07 -8.10 0.99
C GLU A 52 -13.66 -7.60 -0.33
N SER A 53 -13.08 -6.55 -0.93
CA SER A 53 -13.57 -5.95 -2.17
C SER A 53 -12.98 -6.58 -3.44
N GLY A 54 -11.90 -7.36 -3.30
CA GLY A 54 -11.16 -7.95 -4.41
C GLY A 54 -10.33 -6.93 -5.21
N GLN A 55 -10.24 -5.67 -4.76
CA GLN A 55 -9.44 -4.64 -5.40
C GLN A 55 -7.97 -4.73 -4.98
N VAL A 56 -7.07 -4.33 -5.87
CA VAL A 56 -5.63 -4.41 -5.69
C VAL A 56 -5.07 -3.08 -5.18
N ILE A 57 -4.18 -3.16 -4.20
CA ILE A 57 -3.41 -2.01 -3.71
C ILE A 57 -1.99 -2.09 -4.27
N TYR A 58 -1.59 -1.07 -5.01
CA TYR A 58 -0.23 -0.87 -5.48
C TYR A 58 0.48 0.14 -4.59
N VAL A 59 1.76 -0.08 -4.30
CA VAL A 59 2.56 0.80 -3.44
C VAL A 59 3.80 1.23 -4.20
N ALA A 60 4.01 2.53 -4.33
CA ALA A 60 5.22 3.07 -4.94
C ALA A 60 6.43 2.80 -4.05
N ASN A 61 7.45 2.14 -4.61
CA ASN A 61 8.74 1.92 -3.97
C ASN A 61 9.63 3.20 -3.98
N GLY A 62 9.10 4.33 -4.46
CA GLY A 62 9.84 5.47 -5.00
C GLY A 62 10.64 6.34 -4.03
N ALA A 63 10.59 6.10 -2.72
CA ALA A 63 11.44 6.80 -1.74
C ALA A 63 12.26 5.86 -0.85
N PHE A 64 12.09 4.55 -1.01
CA PHE A 64 12.79 3.55 -0.23
C PHE A 64 13.66 2.73 -1.17
N CYS A 65 14.74 3.36 -1.65
CA CYS A 65 15.86 2.72 -2.36
C CYS A 65 16.65 1.74 -1.44
N GLY A 66 15.95 1.01 -0.55
CA GLY A 66 16.51 0.10 0.44
C GLY A 66 15.59 -1.06 0.85
N ALA A 67 14.38 -1.21 0.28
CA ALA A 67 13.51 -2.38 0.56
C ALA A 67 13.92 -3.58 -0.26
N ASP A 68 14.55 -3.32 -1.42
CA ASP A 68 15.18 -4.36 -2.22
C ASP A 68 16.30 -5.08 -1.42
N ASP A 69 16.94 -4.41 -0.45
CA ASP A 69 17.93 -5.02 0.45
C ASP A 69 17.31 -5.87 1.57
N ILE A 70 16.18 -5.45 2.15
CA ILE A 70 15.52 -6.22 3.23
C ILE A 70 14.89 -7.51 2.69
N VAL A 71 14.29 -7.46 1.50
CA VAL A 71 13.77 -8.66 0.84
C VAL A 71 14.91 -9.61 0.45
N LYS A 72 16.07 -9.09 -0.01
CA LYS A 72 17.26 -9.90 -0.32
C LYS A 72 18.02 -10.41 0.92
N MET A 73 17.78 -9.90 2.12
CA MET A 73 18.34 -10.42 3.38
C MET A 73 17.46 -11.47 4.05
N SER A 74 16.16 -11.52 3.74
CA SER A 74 15.25 -12.56 4.22
C SER A 74 15.57 -13.94 3.61
N GLU A 75 16.26 -13.97 2.47
CA GLU A 75 16.66 -15.20 1.75
C GLU A 75 18.04 -15.75 2.15
N ARG A 76 18.72 -15.15 3.13
CA ARG A 76 19.97 -15.72 3.69
C ARG A 76 19.81 -15.92 5.18
N ASP A 77 19.58 -17.17 5.57
CA ASP A 77 19.72 -17.71 6.93
C ASP A 77 21.07 -17.34 7.59
N LEU A 78 21.27 -16.09 7.99
CA LEU A 78 22.53 -15.60 8.58
C LEU A 78 22.38 -15.11 10.02
N VAL A 79 21.18 -15.16 10.62
CA VAL A 79 21.07 -15.07 12.08
C VAL A 79 21.12 -16.48 12.65
N ARG A 80 22.34 -17.00 12.80
CA ARG A 80 22.63 -18.03 13.80
C ARG A 80 22.68 -17.34 15.16
N SER A 81 21.84 -17.80 16.10
CA SER A 81 21.98 -17.52 17.53
C SER A 81 23.29 -18.08 18.08
#